data_AF-A0A9W4MK61-F1
#
_entry.id   AF-A0A9W4MK61-F1
#
_cell.length_a   1.000
_cell.length_b   1.000
_cell.length_c   1.000
_cell.angle_alpha   90.00
_cell.angle_beta   90.00
_cell.angle_gamma   90.00
#
_symmetry.space_group_name_H-M   'P 1'
#
loop_
_entity.id
_entity.type
_entity.pdbx_description
1 polymer ?
#
loop_
_entity_poly.entity_id
_entity_poly.type
_entity_poly.pdbx_seq_one_letter_code
_entity_poly.pdbx_strand_id
1 'polypeptide(L)'
;MSSYGVLPTAARGILSSCRAPLRDASMAPTLSTFQQVRGLKVKTKGKGKNAQPGKKSRGPSEYVQKNLKDMPQWALCDAMRFIRATEVGREPTLQKYELHVRLRTKRDGPVIRNMLRFPHAVQTESRICVICPPNSKAAKEALAAGAVLVGEDEVFEAVKAGKIEFDRCLAHPDSVPALNKAALGRILGPRGLMPSAKTGTVVEDVASRVEMLRGGTVYRERDAVIRLPIGQLGFSPEQLRDNLRVTLGQIRKDASGLADRVNKEIYEVVLSSTNGPGFSLNGEFSSEDSPDTSLMRGV
;
A
#
# COMPACT_ATOMS: atom_id res chain seq x y z
N MET A 1 51.75 42.68 5.37
CA MET A 1 52.05 43.77 4.41
C MET A 1 51.37 43.37 3.10
N SER A 2 50.40 44.04 2.48
CA SER A 2 49.67 45.31 2.60
C SER A 2 48.42 45.09 1.70
N SER A 3 47.14 45.32 2.02
CA SER A 3 46.41 46.49 2.53
C SER A 3 45.61 47.22 1.42
N TYR A 4 44.28 47.35 1.64
CA TYR A 4 43.32 48.36 1.12
C TYR A 4 42.96 48.35 -0.39
N GLY A 5 41.76 48.71 -0.87
CA GLY A 5 40.53 49.30 -0.29
C GLY A 5 39.39 49.22 -1.36
N VAL A 6 38.12 49.04 -0.98
CA VAL A 6 37.04 50.04 -0.75
C VAL A 6 36.60 50.82 -2.02
N LEU A 7 35.28 50.75 -2.27
CA LEU A 7 34.42 51.39 -3.31
C LEU A 7 34.59 52.92 -3.44
N PRO A 8 34.06 53.56 -4.52
CA PRO A 8 32.73 54.17 -4.41
C PRO A 8 31.84 54.21 -5.68
N THR A 9 30.59 54.55 -5.37
CA THR A 9 29.34 54.78 -6.09
C THR A 9 29.33 55.97 -7.08
N ALA A 10 28.42 55.89 -8.08
CA ALA A 10 27.43 56.93 -8.47
C ALA A 10 27.45 57.52 -9.91
N ALA A 11 26.32 57.28 -10.60
CA ALA A 11 25.43 58.24 -11.29
C ALA A 11 25.70 58.77 -12.72
N ARG A 12 24.73 58.47 -13.62
CA ARG A 12 23.97 59.34 -14.57
C ARG A 12 23.26 58.38 -15.57
N GLY A 13 21.93 58.20 -15.63
CA GLY A 13 20.88 59.15 -16.07
C GLY A 13 20.97 59.37 -17.60
N ILE A 14 19.95 59.31 -18.48
CA ILE A 14 18.49 59.51 -18.44
C ILE A 14 17.89 58.97 -19.78
N LEU A 15 16.59 58.61 -19.78
CA LEU A 15 15.56 58.62 -20.86
C LEU A 15 14.92 57.23 -21.07
N SER A 16 13.77 56.87 -20.49
CA SER A 16 12.39 57.42 -20.58
C SER A 16 11.62 57.00 -21.85
N SER A 17 10.73 56.00 -21.72
CA SER A 17 9.36 56.08 -22.25
C SER A 17 8.42 55.01 -21.63
N CYS A 18 7.63 55.47 -20.65
CA CYS A 18 6.19 55.26 -20.48
C CYS A 18 5.57 53.84 -20.48
N ARG A 19 5.26 53.31 -19.28
CA ARG A 19 3.89 52.89 -18.88
C ARG A 19 3.78 52.78 -17.34
N ALA A 20 2.77 53.44 -16.76
CA ALA A 20 2.61 53.65 -15.33
C ALA A 20 2.09 52.41 -14.55
N PRO A 21 2.40 52.30 -13.23
CA PRO A 21 1.80 51.34 -12.31
C PRO A 21 0.58 51.94 -11.62
N LEU A 22 -0.50 51.17 -11.48
CA LEU A 22 -1.63 51.55 -10.62
C LEU A 22 -1.61 50.66 -9.37
N ARG A 23 -1.33 51.30 -8.23
CA ARG A 23 -1.71 50.85 -6.89
C ARG A 23 -2.26 52.05 -6.15
N ASP A 24 -3.45 51.88 -5.59
CA ASP A 24 -3.97 52.43 -4.32
C ASP A 24 -5.45 52.00 -4.25
N ALA A 25 -6.07 51.58 -3.15
CA ALA A 25 -5.66 51.35 -1.77
C ALA A 25 -6.70 50.41 -1.12
N SER A 26 -6.31 49.83 0.02
CA SER A 26 -7.12 49.38 1.18
C SER A 26 -8.57 48.91 1.00
N MET A 27 -8.89 47.72 1.51
CA MET A 27 -9.87 47.47 2.59
C MET A 27 -9.92 45.96 2.88
N ALA A 28 -9.72 45.61 4.16
CA ALA A 28 -9.76 44.23 4.65
C ALA A 28 -11.15 43.59 4.47
N PRO A 29 -11.26 42.27 4.20
CA PRO A 29 -12.54 41.59 4.35
C PRO A 29 -12.72 41.24 5.82
N THR A 30 -13.61 41.99 6.48
CA THR A 30 -14.18 41.66 7.78
C THR A 30 -14.87 40.30 7.73
N LEU A 31 -14.55 39.45 8.72
CA LEU A 31 -15.29 38.25 9.09
C LEU A 31 -16.78 38.57 9.24
N SER A 32 -17.60 38.20 8.26
CA SER A 32 -19.05 38.12 8.46
C SER A 32 -19.37 36.75 9.02
N THR A 33 -19.70 36.72 10.31
CA THR A 33 -20.33 35.61 11.00
C THR A 33 -21.64 35.25 10.29
N PHE A 34 -21.60 34.33 9.32
CA PHE A 34 -22.81 33.74 8.77
C PHE A 34 -23.36 32.72 9.78
N GLN A 35 -24.06 33.28 10.76
CA GLN A 35 -24.88 32.60 11.72
C GLN A 35 -25.88 31.70 10.98
N GLN A 36 -25.70 30.37 11.07
CA GLN A 36 -26.68 29.40 10.59
C GLN A 36 -27.99 29.61 11.37
N VAL A 37 -28.92 30.35 10.79
CA VAL A 37 -30.30 30.42 11.27
C VAL A 37 -30.91 29.03 11.07
N ARG A 38 -31.15 28.34 12.19
CA ARG A 38 -31.94 27.10 12.23
C ARG A 38 -33.34 27.41 11.71
N GLY A 39 -33.62 27.02 10.46
CA GLY A 39 -34.95 27.06 9.89
C GLY A 39 -35.91 26.15 10.66
N LEU A 40 -36.84 26.76 11.37
CA LEU A 40 -38.04 26.12 11.93
C LEU A 40 -38.87 25.52 10.78
N LYS A 41 -39.04 24.19 10.77
CA LYS A 41 -39.98 23.51 9.89
C LYS A 41 -41.41 23.79 10.34
N VAL A 42 -42.09 24.71 9.65
CA VAL A 42 -43.56 24.83 9.69
C VAL A 42 -44.16 23.70 8.85
N LYS A 43 -45.00 22.86 9.47
CA LYS A 43 -45.78 21.82 8.80
C LYS A 43 -46.95 22.46 8.06
N THR A 44 -46.84 22.62 6.75
CA THR A 44 -48.01 22.78 5.87
C THR A 44 -48.46 21.42 5.36
N LYS A 45 -49.62 20.95 5.84
CA LYS A 45 -50.34 19.79 5.30
C LYS A 45 -50.88 20.15 3.92
N GLY A 46 -50.19 19.74 2.87
CA GLY A 46 -50.70 19.70 1.50
C GLY A 46 -50.82 18.25 1.03
N LYS A 47 -52.05 17.77 0.82
CA LYS A 47 -52.33 16.50 0.13
C LYS A 47 -51.84 16.62 -1.32
N GLY A 48 -50.80 15.87 -1.68
CA GLY A 48 -50.26 15.79 -3.03
C GLY A 48 -49.67 14.40 -3.27
N LYS A 49 -50.33 13.67 -4.18
CA LYS A 49 -50.03 12.36 -4.80
C LYS A 49 -48.64 11.76 -4.52
N ASN A 50 -48.63 10.49 -4.08
CA ASN A 50 -47.47 9.60 -4.00
C ASN A 50 -46.63 9.62 -5.29
N ALA A 51 -45.60 10.44 -5.33
CA ALA A 51 -44.50 10.27 -6.27
C ALA A 51 -43.51 9.30 -5.61
N GLN A 52 -43.43 8.07 -6.15
CA GLN A 52 -42.36 7.14 -5.78
C GLN A 52 -41.01 7.87 -6.00
N PRO A 53 -40.06 7.81 -5.05
CA PRO A 53 -38.74 8.38 -5.27
C PRO A 53 -38.15 7.65 -6.48
N GLY A 54 -37.95 8.38 -7.58
CA GLY A 54 -37.39 7.81 -8.81
C GLY A 54 -36.12 7.04 -8.49
N LYS A 55 -36.02 5.80 -8.98
CA LYS A 55 -34.82 4.97 -8.85
C LYS A 55 -33.64 5.78 -9.38
N LYS A 56 -32.81 6.33 -8.49
CA LYS A 56 -31.49 6.84 -8.85
C LYS A 56 -30.79 5.72 -9.61
N SER A 57 -30.31 6.00 -10.82
CA SER A 57 -29.61 5.01 -11.63
C SER A 57 -28.46 4.44 -10.79
N ARG A 58 -28.57 3.15 -10.43
CA ARG A 58 -27.48 2.47 -9.73
C ARG A 58 -26.33 2.42 -10.71
N GLY A 59 -25.16 2.91 -10.30
CA GLY A 59 -23.93 2.75 -11.08
C GLY A 59 -23.65 1.27 -11.38
N PRO A 60 -22.74 0.98 -12.31
CA PRO A 60 -22.43 -0.40 -12.68
C PRO A 60 -22.04 -1.23 -11.46
N SER A 61 -22.64 -2.42 -11.34
CA SER A 61 -22.42 -3.34 -10.22
C SER A 61 -21.00 -3.92 -10.21
N GLU A 62 -20.40 -4.03 -11.39
CA GLU A 62 -19.04 -4.54 -11.60
C GLU A 62 -18.05 -3.39 -11.82
N TYR A 63 -16.77 -3.70 -11.63
CA TYR A 63 -15.70 -2.81 -12.03
C TYR A 63 -15.59 -2.77 -13.57
N VAL A 64 -15.31 -1.58 -14.12
CA VAL A 64 -15.14 -1.43 -15.57
C VAL A 64 -13.86 -2.11 -15.99
N GLN A 65 -13.94 -3.05 -16.93
CA GLN A 65 -12.80 -3.77 -17.47
C GLN A 65 -12.59 -3.38 -18.92
N LYS A 66 -11.33 -3.20 -19.32
CA LYS A 66 -10.96 -2.98 -20.72
C LYS A 66 -10.73 -4.32 -21.39
N ASN A 67 -11.15 -4.48 -22.64
CA ASN A 67 -10.93 -5.71 -23.38
C ASN A 67 -9.43 -6.01 -23.53
N LEU A 68 -9.02 -7.18 -23.08
CA LEU A 68 -7.62 -7.65 -23.14
C LEU A 68 -7.10 -7.85 -24.57
N LYS A 69 -8.00 -8.05 -25.54
CA LYS A 69 -7.64 -8.27 -26.96
C LYS A 69 -7.06 -7.02 -27.62
N ASP A 70 -7.45 -5.85 -27.12
CA ASP A 70 -7.04 -4.56 -27.71
C ASP A 70 -5.70 -4.08 -27.13
N MET A 71 -5.12 -4.82 -26.17
CA MET A 71 -3.92 -4.42 -25.44
C MET A 71 -2.74 -5.32 -25.80
N PRO A 72 -1.53 -4.75 -26.01
CA PRO A 72 -0.33 -5.55 -26.20
C PRO A 72 0.02 -6.31 -24.91
N GLN A 73 0.26 -7.61 -25.04
CA GLN A 73 0.66 -8.49 -23.94
C GLN A 73 2.06 -9.02 -24.19
N TRP A 74 2.81 -9.26 -23.13
CA TRP A 74 4.22 -9.59 -23.19
C TRP A 74 4.50 -10.89 -22.44
N ALA A 75 5.49 -11.66 -22.91
CA ALA A 75 6.06 -12.76 -22.15
C ALA A 75 6.82 -12.23 -20.94
N LEU A 76 7.01 -13.07 -19.92
CA LEU A 76 7.70 -12.67 -18.69
C LEU A 76 9.13 -12.17 -18.97
N CYS A 77 9.89 -12.89 -19.79
CA CYS A 77 11.26 -12.51 -20.16
C CYS A 77 11.33 -11.14 -20.86
N ASP A 78 10.41 -10.87 -21.78
CA ASP A 78 10.36 -9.60 -22.51
C ASP A 78 10.01 -8.44 -21.58
N ALA A 79 8.98 -8.62 -20.74
CA ALA A 79 8.61 -7.62 -19.73
C ALA A 79 9.77 -7.32 -18.78
N MET A 80 10.49 -8.36 -18.32
CA MET A 80 11.68 -8.18 -17.47
C MET A 80 12.79 -7.40 -18.18
N ARG A 81 13.04 -7.68 -19.46
CA ARG A 81 14.03 -6.96 -20.28
C ARG A 81 13.70 -5.47 -20.32
N PHE A 82 12.47 -5.10 -20.64
CA PHE A 82 12.07 -3.69 -20.71
C PHE A 82 12.14 -3.00 -19.34
N ILE A 83 11.64 -3.66 -18.29
CA ILE A 83 11.70 -3.10 -16.94
C ILE A 83 13.15 -2.85 -16.50
N ARG A 84 14.06 -3.80 -16.76
CA ARG A 84 15.48 -3.64 -16.45
C ARG A 84 16.13 -2.52 -17.24
N ALA A 85 15.76 -2.34 -18.50
CA ALA A 85 16.22 -1.20 -19.28
C ALA A 85 15.74 0.13 -18.69
N THR A 86 14.52 0.20 -18.15
CA THR A 86 13.99 1.42 -17.50
C THR A 86 14.63 1.72 -16.15
N GLU A 87 15.07 0.70 -15.41
CA GLU A 87 15.68 0.83 -14.07
C GLU A 87 17.22 0.85 -14.12
N VAL A 88 17.80 1.21 -15.27
CA VAL A 88 19.26 1.28 -15.42
C VAL A 88 19.87 2.28 -14.43
N GLY A 89 21.00 1.92 -13.81
CA GLY A 89 21.69 2.75 -12.82
C GLY A 89 21.06 2.75 -11.42
N ARG A 90 20.07 1.89 -11.17
CA ARG A 90 19.47 1.67 -9.85
C ARG A 90 20.05 0.43 -9.17
N GLU A 91 19.93 0.35 -7.85
CA GLU A 91 20.49 -0.75 -7.07
C GLU A 91 19.63 -2.03 -7.22
N PRO A 92 20.17 -3.16 -7.70
CA PRO A 92 19.34 -4.32 -8.02
C PRO A 92 18.60 -4.94 -6.82
N THR A 93 19.06 -4.67 -5.60
CA THR A 93 18.49 -5.15 -4.32
C THR A 93 17.34 -4.25 -3.81
N LEU A 94 17.42 -2.93 -4.00
CA LEU A 94 16.40 -2.01 -3.49
C LEU A 94 15.16 -1.99 -4.38
N GLN A 95 15.35 -2.03 -5.69
CA GLN A 95 14.27 -1.95 -6.66
C GLN A 95 13.51 -3.27 -6.72
N LYS A 96 12.18 -3.18 -6.62
CA LYS A 96 11.29 -4.35 -6.53
C LYS A 96 10.41 -4.45 -7.76
N TYR A 97 10.15 -5.70 -8.17
CA TYR A 97 9.08 -6.03 -9.10
C TYR A 97 7.76 -6.09 -8.33
N GLU A 98 6.78 -5.33 -8.79
CA GLU A 98 5.42 -5.33 -8.27
C GLU A 98 4.46 -5.98 -9.25
N LEU A 99 3.54 -6.77 -8.71
CA LEU A 99 2.48 -7.42 -9.44
C LEU A 99 1.15 -6.75 -9.13
N HIS A 100 0.41 -6.39 -10.17
CA HIS A 100 -0.97 -5.93 -10.09
C HIS A 100 -1.88 -6.95 -10.75
N VAL A 101 -2.61 -7.70 -9.92
CA VAL A 101 -3.59 -8.69 -10.39
C VAL A 101 -4.96 -8.06 -10.33
N ARG A 102 -5.55 -7.79 -11.50
CA ARG A 102 -6.92 -7.31 -11.61
C ARG A 102 -7.88 -8.49 -11.58
N LEU A 103 -8.89 -8.38 -10.72
CA LEU A 103 -9.93 -9.37 -10.55
C LEU A 103 -11.21 -8.90 -11.23
N ARG A 104 -11.96 -9.84 -11.81
CA ARG A 104 -13.35 -9.65 -12.17
C ARG A 104 -14.20 -9.92 -10.95
N THR A 105 -14.81 -8.86 -10.42
CA THR A 105 -15.65 -8.95 -9.23
C THR A 105 -16.66 -7.81 -9.18
N LYS A 106 -17.68 -7.98 -8.33
CA LYS A 106 -18.68 -6.95 -8.02
C LYS A 106 -18.12 -5.99 -6.98
N ARG A 107 -18.57 -4.73 -7.03
CA ARG A 107 -18.15 -3.69 -6.07
C ARG A 107 -18.54 -4.00 -4.63
N ASP A 108 -19.69 -4.67 -4.45
CA ASP A 108 -20.25 -5.00 -3.14
C ASP A 108 -19.79 -6.39 -2.62
N GLY A 109 -18.68 -6.91 -3.12
CA GLY A 109 -18.16 -8.24 -2.77
C GLY A 109 -17.26 -8.25 -1.51
N PRO A 110 -17.08 -9.43 -0.88
CA PRO A 110 -16.06 -9.60 0.15
C PRO A 110 -14.66 -9.36 -0.43
N VAL A 111 -13.71 -8.86 0.35
CA VAL A 111 -12.33 -8.60 -0.10
C VAL A 111 -11.39 -9.76 0.22
N ILE A 112 -10.49 -10.09 -0.69
CA ILE A 112 -9.42 -11.06 -0.41
C ILE A 112 -8.35 -10.39 0.45
N ARG A 113 -8.00 -11.02 1.57
CA ARG A 113 -6.88 -10.65 2.42
C ARG A 113 -6.21 -11.92 2.93
N ASN A 114 -4.96 -12.12 2.54
CA ASN A 114 -4.20 -13.29 2.96
C ASN A 114 -2.70 -13.00 3.02
N MET A 115 -1.92 -14.00 3.40
CA MET A 115 -0.47 -13.96 3.47
C MET A 115 0.11 -15.09 2.63
N LEU A 116 1.22 -14.80 1.95
CA LEU A 116 1.96 -15.74 1.13
C LEU A 116 3.41 -15.76 1.54
N ARG A 117 4.00 -16.95 1.61
CA ARG A 117 5.45 -17.13 1.71
C ARG A 117 6.00 -17.43 0.32
N PHE A 118 7.00 -16.66 -0.09
CA PHE A 118 7.67 -16.89 -1.37
C PHE A 118 8.74 -17.98 -1.27
N PRO A 119 8.92 -18.81 -2.32
CA PRO A 119 10.09 -19.67 -2.46
C PRO A 119 11.40 -18.87 -2.46
N HIS A 120 11.42 -17.75 -3.19
CA HIS A 120 12.57 -16.84 -3.25
C HIS A 120 12.26 -15.57 -2.48
N ALA A 121 13.04 -15.29 -1.43
CA ALA A 121 12.72 -14.23 -0.46
C ALA A 121 12.86 -12.83 -1.06
N VAL A 122 11.76 -12.09 -1.10
CA VAL A 122 11.77 -10.65 -1.42
C VAL A 122 12.28 -9.92 -0.18
N GLN A 123 13.53 -9.41 -0.18
CA GLN A 123 14.13 -8.79 1.01
C GLN A 123 13.30 -7.58 1.47
N THR A 124 12.42 -7.83 2.43
CA THR A 124 11.59 -6.83 3.09
C THR A 124 11.76 -7.09 4.56
N GLU A 125 12.81 -6.52 5.14
CA GLU A 125 13.03 -6.55 6.58
C GLU A 125 11.77 -6.01 7.25
N SER A 126 11.01 -6.89 7.88
CA SER A 126 9.80 -6.54 8.61
C SER A 126 10.15 -6.56 10.09
N ARG A 127 10.11 -5.40 10.75
CA ARG A 127 10.35 -5.31 12.18
C ARG A 127 9.09 -5.74 12.92
N ILE A 128 9.17 -6.84 13.65
CA ILE A 128 8.04 -7.46 14.32
C ILE A 128 8.12 -7.16 15.82
N CYS A 129 7.05 -6.59 16.35
CA CYS A 129 6.82 -6.39 17.78
C CYS A 129 5.85 -7.46 18.31
N VAL A 130 6.14 -8.02 19.47
CA VAL A 130 5.26 -8.97 20.16
C VAL A 130 4.88 -8.40 21.52
N ILE A 131 3.58 -8.25 21.75
CA ILE A 131 3.03 -7.88 23.04
C ILE A 131 2.69 -9.15 23.82
N CYS A 132 3.40 -9.40 24.90
CA CYS A 132 3.17 -10.55 25.78
C CYS A 132 3.60 -10.22 27.21
N PRO A 133 3.10 -10.97 28.22
CA PRO A 133 3.44 -10.71 29.60
C PRO A 133 4.95 -10.86 29.84
N PRO A 134 5.56 -9.99 30.66
CA PRO A 134 6.98 -10.03 30.95
C PRO A 134 7.36 -11.40 31.54
N ASN A 135 8.49 -11.96 31.09
CA ASN A 135 9.01 -13.27 31.51
C ASN A 135 8.16 -14.50 31.14
N SER A 136 7.16 -14.38 30.26
CA SER A 136 6.39 -15.51 29.75
C SER A 136 7.21 -16.42 28.82
N LYS A 137 6.76 -17.68 28.63
CA LYS A 137 7.33 -18.59 27.62
C LYS A 137 7.24 -17.96 26.22
N ALA A 138 6.10 -17.35 25.90
CA ALA A 138 5.86 -16.64 24.65
C ALA A 138 6.87 -15.52 24.39
N ALA A 139 7.33 -14.80 25.43
CA ALA A 139 8.37 -13.77 25.28
C ALA A 139 9.71 -14.36 24.83
N LYS A 140 10.14 -15.46 25.45
CA LYS A 140 11.40 -16.15 25.09
C LYS A 140 11.34 -16.74 23.69
N GLU A 141 10.22 -17.35 23.34
CA GLU A 141 9.94 -17.92 22.02
C GLU A 141 9.91 -16.85 20.92
N ALA A 142 9.30 -15.69 21.19
CA ALA A 142 9.28 -14.55 20.27
C ALA A 142 10.69 -14.01 19.99
N LEU A 143 11.52 -13.85 21.03
CA LEU A 143 12.90 -13.40 20.87
C LEU A 143 13.74 -14.42 20.09
N ALA A 144 13.57 -15.71 20.36
CA ALA A 144 14.23 -16.79 19.63
C ALA A 144 13.83 -16.83 18.14
N ALA A 145 12.56 -16.55 17.83
CA ALA A 145 12.05 -16.47 16.46
C ALA A 145 12.52 -15.20 15.71
N GLY A 146 13.16 -14.25 16.41
CA GLY A 146 13.71 -13.02 15.82
C GLY A 146 12.76 -11.82 15.86
N ALA A 147 11.86 -11.73 16.84
CA ALA A 147 11.14 -10.49 17.12
C ALA A 147 12.12 -9.40 17.58
N VAL A 148 11.92 -8.17 17.09
CA VAL A 148 12.80 -7.02 17.39
C VAL A 148 12.50 -6.44 18.76
N LEU A 149 11.22 -6.40 19.12
CA LEU A 149 10.73 -5.80 20.35
C LEU A 149 9.70 -6.74 20.99
N VAL A 150 9.90 -7.06 22.27
CA VAL A 150 9.06 -7.99 23.02
C VAL A 150 8.81 -7.42 24.41
N GLY A 151 7.56 -7.30 24.82
CA GLY A 151 7.20 -6.80 26.15
C GLY A 151 5.75 -6.33 26.24
N GLU A 152 5.35 -5.81 27.40
CA GLU A 152 3.99 -5.32 27.66
C GLU A 152 4.01 -3.82 27.94
N ASP A 153 4.24 -3.42 29.19
CA ASP A 153 4.16 -2.01 29.61
C ASP A 153 5.20 -1.11 28.94
N GLU A 154 6.44 -1.58 28.78
CA GLU A 154 7.52 -0.84 28.09
C GLU A 154 7.15 -0.51 26.64
N VAL A 155 6.50 -1.45 25.95
CA VAL A 155 6.01 -1.27 24.59
C VAL A 155 4.88 -0.24 24.57
N PHE A 156 4.00 -0.28 25.56
CA PHE A 156 2.88 0.66 25.66
C PHE A 156 3.36 2.09 25.89
N GLU A 157 4.38 2.28 26.73
CA GLU A 157 4.99 3.59 26.96
C GLU A 157 5.69 4.11 25.70
N ALA A 158 6.46 3.27 25.01
CA ALA A 158 7.11 3.64 23.75
C ALA A 158 6.08 4.07 22.68
N VAL A 159 4.98 3.32 22.54
CA VAL A 159 3.90 3.65 21.60
C VAL A 159 3.19 4.95 21.99
N LYS A 160 2.92 5.18 23.28
CA LYS A 160 2.34 6.44 23.77
C LYS A 160 3.26 7.64 23.56
N ALA A 161 4.57 7.45 23.69
CA ALA A 161 5.59 8.44 23.38
C ALA A 161 5.77 8.68 21.87
N GLY A 162 5.09 7.91 21.01
CA GLY A 162 5.16 8.03 19.56
C GLY A 162 6.36 7.34 18.92
N LYS A 163 7.17 6.61 19.69
CA LYS A 163 8.31 5.83 19.19
C LYS A 163 7.82 4.46 18.71
N ILE A 164 7.45 4.38 17.44
CA ILE A 164 6.97 3.15 16.80
C ILE A 164 8.00 2.73 15.76
N GLU A 165 8.85 1.78 16.13
CA GLU A 165 9.95 1.26 15.30
C GLU A 165 9.65 -0.13 14.72
N PHE A 166 8.38 -0.54 14.72
CA PHE A 166 7.94 -1.83 14.20
C PHE A 166 6.89 -1.67 13.09
N ASP A 167 6.93 -2.59 12.13
CA ASP A 167 6.05 -2.61 10.97
C ASP A 167 4.87 -3.57 11.17
N ARG A 168 5.00 -4.53 12.10
CA ARG A 168 3.94 -5.48 12.47
C ARG A 168 3.88 -5.68 13.98
N CYS A 169 2.68 -5.84 14.51
CA CYS A 169 2.43 -6.10 15.92
C CYS A 169 1.63 -7.39 16.11
N LEU A 170 2.13 -8.28 16.94
CA LEU A 170 1.44 -9.46 17.45
C LEU A 170 1.09 -9.26 18.92
N ALA A 171 0.07 -9.97 19.39
CA ALA A 171 -0.25 -10.03 20.81
C ALA A 171 -0.57 -11.46 21.24
N HIS A 172 -0.11 -11.82 22.44
CA HIS A 172 -0.60 -13.01 23.14
C HIS A 172 -1.99 -12.72 23.73
N PRO A 173 -2.93 -13.69 23.75
CA PRO A 173 -4.28 -13.50 24.32
C PRO A 173 -4.29 -12.90 25.73
N ASP A 174 -3.34 -13.31 26.57
CA ASP A 174 -3.24 -12.83 27.96
C ASP A 174 -2.98 -11.33 28.09
N SER A 175 -2.31 -10.72 27.12
CA SER A 175 -1.98 -9.28 27.11
C SER A 175 -3.03 -8.42 26.41
N VAL A 176 -4.06 -9.02 25.81
CA VAL A 176 -5.16 -8.28 25.16
C VAL A 176 -5.93 -7.38 26.14
N PRO A 177 -6.25 -7.81 27.38
CA PRO A 177 -6.88 -6.96 28.38
C PRO A 177 -6.02 -5.74 28.74
N ALA A 178 -4.70 -5.93 28.89
CA ALA A 178 -3.75 -4.85 29.20
C ALA A 178 -3.65 -3.86 28.03
N LEU A 179 -3.56 -4.36 26.80
CA LEU A 179 -3.58 -3.55 25.58
C LEU A 179 -4.83 -2.67 25.48
N ASN A 180 -6.01 -3.22 25.81
CA ASN A 180 -7.26 -2.47 25.81
C ASN A 180 -7.29 -1.39 26.91
N LYS A 181 -6.78 -1.69 28.10
CA LYS A 181 -6.65 -0.72 29.20
C LYS A 181 -5.68 0.41 28.86
N ALA A 182 -4.61 0.11 28.12
CA ALA A 182 -3.61 1.09 27.71
C ALA A 182 -4.11 2.10 26.66
N ALA A 183 -5.34 1.92 26.14
CA ALA A 183 -6.01 2.81 25.18
C ALA A 183 -5.19 3.11 23.89
N LEU A 184 -4.35 2.15 23.47
CA LEU A 184 -3.46 2.31 22.30
C LEU A 184 -4.19 2.29 20.95
N GLY A 185 -5.47 1.93 20.93
CA GLY A 185 -6.28 1.85 19.71
C GLY A 185 -6.36 3.18 18.94
N ARG A 186 -6.25 4.33 19.62
CA ARG A 186 -6.22 5.65 18.95
C ARG A 186 -4.96 5.88 18.12
N ILE A 187 -3.83 5.27 18.51
CA ILE A 187 -2.53 5.45 17.86
C ILE A 187 -2.28 4.32 16.84
N LEU A 188 -2.48 3.06 17.27
CA LEU A 188 -2.21 1.89 16.43
C LEU A 188 -3.32 1.62 15.39
N GLY A 189 -4.56 2.07 15.66
CA GLY A 189 -5.72 1.86 14.79
C GLY A 189 -5.57 2.52 13.41
N PRO A 190 -5.32 3.85 13.32
CA PRO A 190 -5.12 4.53 12.04
C PRO A 190 -3.94 3.97 11.22
N ARG A 191 -2.92 3.43 11.90
CA ARG A 191 -1.74 2.81 11.27
C ARG A 191 -1.98 1.35 10.85
N GLY A 192 -3.09 0.73 11.23
CA GLY A 192 -3.39 -0.67 10.93
C GLY A 192 -2.50 -1.67 11.69
N LEU A 193 -1.84 -1.23 12.76
CA LEU A 193 -0.95 -2.05 13.59
C LEU A 193 -1.66 -2.66 14.79
N MET A 194 -2.92 -2.28 15.06
CA MET A 194 -3.68 -2.78 16.20
C MET A 194 -3.94 -4.31 16.08
N PRO A 195 -3.48 -5.12 17.05
CA PRO A 195 -3.77 -6.55 17.05
C PRO A 195 -5.27 -6.84 17.17
N SER A 196 -5.77 -7.81 16.42
CA SER A 196 -7.16 -8.29 16.52
C SER A 196 -7.27 -9.79 16.19
N ALA A 197 -8.17 -10.48 16.89
CA ALA A 197 -8.47 -11.89 16.64
C ALA A 197 -8.97 -12.12 15.20
N LYS A 198 -9.80 -11.21 14.67
CA LYS A 198 -10.29 -11.26 13.28
C LYS A 198 -9.17 -11.21 12.23
N THR A 199 -8.06 -10.52 12.54
CA THR A 199 -6.90 -10.44 11.64
C THR A 199 -5.91 -11.60 11.86
N GLY A 200 -6.13 -12.44 12.87
CA GLY A 200 -5.20 -13.53 13.22
C GLY A 200 -3.83 -13.02 13.68
N THR A 201 -3.81 -11.88 14.38
CA THR A 201 -2.59 -11.32 15.00
C THR A 201 -2.62 -11.46 16.53
N VAL A 202 -3.69 -12.02 17.07
CA VAL A 202 -3.78 -12.48 18.46
C VAL A 202 -3.67 -14.00 18.40
N VAL A 203 -2.54 -14.55 18.87
CA VAL A 203 -2.20 -15.97 18.70
C VAL A 203 -1.49 -16.48 19.95
N GLU A 204 -1.79 -17.71 20.37
CA GLU A 204 -1.10 -18.40 21.46
C GLU A 204 0.32 -18.83 21.04
N ASP A 205 0.44 -19.49 19.89
CA ASP A 205 1.74 -19.83 19.28
C ASP A 205 2.35 -18.62 18.57
N VAL A 206 3.22 -17.92 19.29
CA VAL A 206 3.88 -16.70 18.81
C VAL A 206 5.06 -17.03 17.89
N ALA A 207 5.84 -18.07 18.18
CA ALA A 207 7.04 -18.40 17.43
C ALA A 207 6.75 -18.67 15.95
N SER A 208 5.82 -19.60 15.69
CA SER A 208 5.46 -19.95 14.32
C SER A 208 4.88 -18.75 13.57
N ARG A 209 4.13 -17.89 14.27
CA ARG A 209 3.55 -16.70 13.67
C ARG A 209 4.59 -15.65 13.32
N VAL A 210 5.61 -15.45 14.16
CA VAL A 210 6.74 -14.55 13.88
C VAL A 210 7.51 -15.04 12.66
N GLU A 211 7.80 -16.35 12.57
CA GLU A 211 8.48 -16.94 11.41
C GLU A 211 7.69 -16.78 10.12
N MET A 212 6.37 -17.04 10.16
CA MET A 212 5.49 -16.81 9.03
C MET A 212 5.49 -15.35 8.59
N LEU A 213 5.48 -14.41 9.53
CA LEU A 213 5.47 -12.98 9.22
C LEU A 213 6.80 -12.49 8.64
N ARG A 214 7.93 -13.03 9.09
CA ARG A 214 9.26 -12.63 8.65
C ARG A 214 9.51 -12.97 7.17
N GLY A 215 9.02 -14.13 6.72
CA GLY A 215 9.08 -14.55 5.31
C GLY A 215 7.80 -14.28 4.51
N GLY A 216 6.75 -13.81 5.17
CA GLY A 216 5.40 -13.70 4.61
C GLY A 216 5.09 -12.30 4.09
N THR A 217 4.70 -12.23 2.83
CA THR A 217 4.14 -11.04 2.21
C THR A 217 2.62 -11.05 2.36
N VAL A 218 2.08 -10.02 2.98
CA VAL A 218 0.63 -9.84 3.13
C VAL A 218 0.12 -9.11 1.90
N TYR A 219 -0.95 -9.62 1.29
CA TYR A 219 -1.64 -8.93 0.21
C TYR A 219 -3.11 -8.71 0.56
N ARG A 220 -3.65 -7.60 0.07
CA ARG A 220 -5.04 -7.20 0.25
C ARG A 220 -5.57 -6.64 -1.05
N GLU A 221 -6.74 -7.12 -1.43
CA GLU A 221 -7.50 -6.57 -2.54
C GLU A 221 -8.01 -5.17 -2.22
N ARG A 222 -7.78 -4.23 -3.15
CA ARG A 222 -8.36 -2.89 -3.14
C ARG A 222 -8.84 -2.57 -4.56
N ASP A 223 -10.08 -2.12 -4.69
CA ASP A 223 -10.68 -1.74 -5.97
C ASP A 223 -10.56 -2.84 -7.05
N ALA A 224 -10.81 -4.10 -6.64
CA ALA A 224 -10.62 -5.30 -7.46
C ALA A 224 -9.19 -5.54 -7.96
N VAL A 225 -8.18 -4.88 -7.39
CA VAL A 225 -6.77 -5.11 -7.70
C VAL A 225 -6.02 -5.60 -6.47
N ILE A 226 -5.31 -6.70 -6.60
CA ILE A 226 -4.32 -7.15 -5.62
C ILE A 226 -2.96 -6.60 -6.06
N ARG A 227 -2.29 -5.88 -5.15
CA ARG A 227 -0.95 -5.32 -5.36
C ARG A 227 0.00 -5.98 -4.38
N LEU A 228 1.09 -6.55 -4.89
CA LEU A 228 2.13 -7.14 -4.05
C LEU A 228 3.51 -7.09 -4.71
N PRO A 229 4.59 -6.89 -3.95
CA PRO A 229 5.93 -7.10 -4.44
C PRO A 229 6.20 -8.61 -4.57
N ILE A 230 6.78 -9.03 -5.70
CA ILE A 230 7.03 -10.45 -6.01
C ILE A 230 8.51 -10.80 -6.15
N GLY A 231 9.38 -9.80 -6.28
CA GLY A 231 10.82 -10.01 -6.50
C GLY A 231 11.62 -8.71 -6.41
N GLN A 232 12.94 -8.84 -6.46
CA GLN A 232 13.88 -7.73 -6.63
C GLN A 232 14.38 -7.68 -8.06
N LEU A 233 14.89 -6.53 -8.50
CA LEU A 233 15.42 -6.34 -9.85
C LEU A 233 16.54 -7.34 -10.19
N GLY A 234 17.35 -7.70 -9.19
CA GLY A 234 18.41 -8.72 -9.30
C GLY A 234 17.94 -10.17 -9.45
N PHE A 235 16.64 -10.47 -9.35
CA PHE A 235 16.15 -11.84 -9.47
C PHE A 235 16.32 -12.39 -10.88
N SER A 236 16.68 -13.67 -10.99
CA SER A 236 16.66 -14.37 -12.28
C SER A 236 15.23 -14.54 -12.79
N PRO A 237 15.04 -14.70 -14.11
CA PRO A 237 13.71 -14.97 -14.69
C PRO A 237 13.03 -16.20 -14.09
N GLU A 238 13.81 -17.23 -13.76
CA GLU A 238 13.32 -18.46 -13.15
C GLU A 238 12.81 -18.23 -11.72
N GLN A 239 13.57 -17.48 -10.91
CA GLN A 239 13.17 -17.13 -9.55
C GLN A 239 11.86 -16.32 -9.54
N LEU A 240 11.76 -15.35 -10.44
CA LEU A 240 10.56 -14.52 -10.57
C LEU A 240 9.35 -15.34 -11.02
N ARG A 241 9.55 -16.26 -11.99
CA ARG A 241 8.51 -17.19 -12.46
C ARG A 241 7.97 -18.06 -11.34
N ASP A 242 8.85 -18.62 -10.50
CA ASP A 242 8.44 -19.51 -9.42
C ASP A 242 7.63 -18.75 -8.35
N ASN A 243 8.06 -17.53 -7.99
CA ASN A 243 7.29 -16.64 -7.11
C ASN A 243 5.93 -16.26 -7.72
N LEU A 244 5.90 -15.97 -9.02
CA LEU A 244 4.66 -15.63 -9.75
C LEU A 244 3.67 -16.80 -9.75
N ARG A 245 4.14 -18.03 -10.00
CA ARG A 245 3.31 -19.25 -9.97
C ARG A 245 2.67 -19.48 -8.61
N VAL A 246 3.46 -19.35 -7.54
CA VAL A 246 2.97 -19.49 -6.16
C VAL A 246 1.95 -18.39 -5.83
N THR A 247 2.19 -17.16 -6.28
CA THR A 247 1.26 -16.04 -6.10
C THR A 247 -0.08 -16.26 -6.78
N LEU A 248 -0.07 -16.53 -8.09
CA LEU A 248 -1.29 -16.71 -8.86
C LEU A 248 -2.05 -17.96 -8.40
N GLY A 249 -1.34 -19.03 -8.04
CA GLY A 249 -1.91 -20.24 -7.46
C GLY A 249 -2.64 -19.96 -6.15
N GLN A 250 -2.04 -19.18 -5.25
CA GLN A 250 -2.68 -18.81 -3.98
C GLN A 250 -3.88 -17.88 -4.20
N ILE A 251 -3.76 -16.86 -5.07
CA ILE A 251 -4.87 -15.95 -5.36
C ILE A 251 -6.05 -16.71 -5.96
N ARG A 252 -5.82 -17.69 -6.84
CA ARG A 252 -6.89 -18.55 -7.37
C ARG A 252 -7.57 -19.35 -6.26
N LYS A 253 -6.80 -19.95 -5.34
CA LYS A 253 -7.35 -20.68 -4.19
C LYS A 253 -8.19 -19.77 -3.30
N ASP A 254 -7.68 -18.59 -2.97
CA ASP A 254 -8.39 -17.60 -2.15
C ASP A 254 -9.66 -17.09 -2.84
N ALA A 255 -9.61 -16.89 -4.16
CA ALA A 255 -10.76 -16.48 -4.95
C ALA A 255 -11.85 -17.56 -4.96
N SER A 256 -11.47 -18.85 -5.06
CA SER A 256 -12.41 -19.98 -4.98
C SER A 256 -12.91 -20.27 -3.57
N GLY A 257 -12.13 -19.96 -2.53
CA GLY A 257 -12.51 -20.16 -1.13
C GLY A 257 -13.41 -19.06 -0.56
N LEU A 258 -13.70 -18.02 -1.35
CA LEU A 258 -14.59 -16.94 -0.96
C LEU A 258 -16.05 -17.38 -1.13
N ALA A 259 -16.92 -16.99 -0.19
CA ALA A 259 -18.31 -17.48 -0.08
C ALA A 259 -19.08 -17.56 -1.42
N ASP A 260 -19.84 -18.65 -1.60
CA ASP A 260 -20.49 -19.17 -2.83
C ASP A 260 -21.30 -18.19 -3.71
N ARG A 261 -21.51 -16.94 -3.29
CA ARG A 261 -22.35 -15.96 -4.00
C ARG A 261 -21.56 -14.99 -4.88
N VAL A 262 -20.22 -14.93 -4.79
CA VAL A 262 -19.40 -14.00 -5.58
C VAL A 262 -18.16 -14.71 -6.15
N ASN A 263 -18.25 -15.10 -7.41
CA ASN A 263 -17.10 -15.61 -8.14
C ASN A 263 -16.12 -14.47 -8.44
N LYS A 264 -14.87 -14.66 -8.04
CA LYS A 264 -13.76 -13.78 -8.40
C LYS A 264 -12.85 -14.50 -9.37
N GLU A 265 -12.59 -13.88 -10.50
CA GLU A 265 -11.71 -14.44 -11.52
C GLU A 265 -10.54 -13.50 -11.76
N ILE A 266 -9.37 -14.04 -12.08
CA ILE A 266 -8.23 -13.22 -12.50
C ILE A 266 -8.49 -12.76 -13.93
N TYR A 267 -8.58 -11.44 -14.10
CA TYR A 267 -8.81 -10.82 -15.41
C TYR A 267 -7.49 -10.46 -16.10
N GLU A 268 -6.63 -9.72 -15.42
CA GLU A 268 -5.38 -9.20 -15.97
C GLU A 268 -4.27 -9.30 -14.93
N VAL A 269 -3.06 -9.59 -15.39
CA VAL A 269 -1.87 -9.58 -14.55
C VAL A 269 -0.87 -8.61 -15.17
N VAL A 270 -0.54 -7.56 -14.43
CA VAL A 270 0.41 -6.53 -14.87
C VAL A 270 1.64 -6.60 -13.99
N LEU A 271 2.81 -6.67 -14.63
CA LEU A 271 4.12 -6.59 -13.98
C LEU A 271 4.67 -5.18 -14.12
N SER A 272 5.12 -4.59 -13.01
CA SER A 272 5.74 -3.26 -12.97
C SER A 272 6.99 -3.30 -12.10
N SER A 273 7.78 -2.24 -12.14
CA SER A 273 8.77 -1.92 -11.09
C SER A 273 8.41 -0.63 -10.37
N THR A 274 9.24 -0.24 -9.40
CA THR A 274 9.09 0.99 -8.62
C THR A 274 9.04 2.26 -9.48
N ASN A 275 9.86 2.36 -10.53
CA ASN A 275 9.93 3.53 -11.42
C ASN A 275 9.62 3.19 -12.89
N GLY A 276 9.37 1.94 -13.21
CA GLY A 276 9.14 1.46 -14.57
C GLY A 276 7.65 1.45 -14.97
N PRO A 277 7.37 1.31 -16.28
CA PRO A 277 6.02 1.12 -16.77
C PRO A 277 5.47 -0.26 -16.44
N GLY A 278 4.14 -0.39 -16.45
CA GLY A 278 3.44 -1.66 -16.26
C GLY A 278 3.22 -2.41 -17.57
N PHE A 279 3.63 -3.67 -17.62
CA PHE A 279 3.46 -4.58 -18.76
C PHE A 279 2.40 -5.63 -18.45
N SER A 280 1.38 -5.74 -19.31
CA SER A 280 0.40 -6.83 -19.23
C SER A 280 1.05 -8.14 -19.67
N LEU A 281 0.89 -9.19 -18.86
CA LEU A 281 1.49 -10.49 -19.12
C LEU A 281 0.53 -11.42 -19.88
N ASN A 282 1.05 -12.16 -20.86
CA ASN A 282 0.28 -13.15 -21.65
C ASN A 282 0.21 -14.54 -21.00
N GLY A 283 1.04 -14.82 -20.00
CA GLY A 283 1.15 -16.11 -19.32
C GLY A 283 2.26 -17.03 -19.84
N GLU A 284 2.97 -16.61 -20.89
CA GLU A 284 4.14 -17.30 -21.42
C GLU A 284 5.42 -16.89 -20.69
N PHE A 285 6.39 -17.80 -20.65
CA PHE A 285 7.68 -17.54 -20.02
C PHE A 285 8.61 -16.76 -20.95
N SER A 286 8.72 -17.19 -22.19
CA SER A 286 9.58 -16.62 -23.24
C SER A 286 8.89 -16.68 -24.59
N SER A 287 9.11 -15.66 -25.43
CA SER A 287 8.75 -15.62 -26.84
C SER A 287 9.96 -15.99 -27.72
N GLU A 288 9.77 -16.14 -29.04
CA GLU A 288 10.86 -16.44 -29.98
C GLU A 288 11.93 -15.33 -30.02
N ASP A 289 11.51 -14.08 -29.78
CA ASP A 289 12.38 -12.90 -29.74
C ASP A 289 12.94 -12.58 -28.34
N SER A 290 12.60 -13.41 -27.33
CA SER A 290 13.04 -13.19 -25.97
C SER A 290 14.55 -13.34 -25.81
N PRO A 291 15.19 -12.49 -24.98
CA PRO A 291 16.60 -12.64 -24.68
C PRO A 291 16.88 -13.93 -23.89
N ASP A 292 18.06 -14.49 -24.08
CA ASP A 292 18.51 -15.66 -23.32
C ASP A 292 18.47 -15.40 -21.81
N THR A 293 17.93 -16.35 -21.06
CA THR A 293 17.78 -16.25 -19.60
C THR A 293 19.12 -16.13 -18.87
N SER A 294 20.20 -16.63 -19.46
CA SER A 294 21.58 -16.53 -18.96
C SER A 294 22.07 -15.08 -18.90
N LEU A 295 21.71 -14.26 -19.90
CA LEU A 295 22.08 -12.85 -19.99
C LEU A 295 21.27 -11.98 -19.01
N MET A 296 20.18 -12.52 -18.46
CA MET A 296 19.31 -11.86 -17.50
C MET A 296 19.54 -12.32 -16.05
N ARG A 297 20.61 -13.04 -15.75
CA ARG A 297 21.00 -13.30 -14.36
C ARG A 297 21.45 -11.97 -13.73
N GLY A 298 20.80 -11.55 -12.64
CA GLY A 298 21.21 -10.35 -11.91
C GLY A 298 22.61 -10.53 -11.34
N VAL A 299 23.43 -9.48 -11.46
CA VAL A 299 24.68 -9.33 -10.70
C VAL A 299 24.36 -9.15 -9.23
#